data_AF-A0A928MLA4-F1
#
_entry.id   AF-A0A928MLA4-F1
#
_cell.length_a   1.000
_cell.length_b   1.000
_cell.length_c   1.000
_cell.angle_alpha   90.00
_cell.angle_beta   90.00
_cell.angle_gamma   90.00
#
_symmetry.space_group_name_H-M   'P 1'
#
loop_
_entity.id
_entity.type
_entity.pdbx_description
1 polymer ?
#
loop_
_entity_poly.entity_id
_entity_poly.type
_entity_poly.pdbx_seq_one_letter_code
_entity_poly.pdbx_strand_id
1 'polypeptide(L)' 'MKEYKVVKTSERNAEKVMNDMAKEGWEVVTVTYWSYWWVSLLITFCREA' A
#
# COMPACT_ATOMS: atom_id res chain seq x y z
N MET A 1 -4.23 19.24 -1.77
CA MET A 1 -5.41 18.41 -1.37
C MET A 1 -4.89 16.99 -1.12
N LYS A 2 -5.42 16.17 -0.20
CA LYS A 2 -4.83 14.82 0.00
C LYS A 2 -5.35 13.82 -1.05
N GLU A 3 -4.42 13.17 -1.75
CA GLU A 3 -4.69 12.03 -2.63
C GLU A 3 -4.55 10.72 -1.84
N TYR A 4 -5.42 9.74 -2.13
CA TYR A 4 -5.39 8.42 -1.50
C TYR A 4 -5.37 7.30 -2.55
N LYS A 5 -4.65 6.24 -2.23
CA LYS A 5 -4.55 5.05 -3.09
C LYS A 5 -4.55 3.78 -2.24
N VAL A 6 -5.23 2.73 -2.71
CA VAL A 6 -5.18 1.41 -2.08
C VAL A 6 -4.53 0.43 -3.04
N VAL A 7 -3.51 -0.28 -2.55
CA VAL A 7 -2.77 -1.28 -3.34
C VAL A 7 -2.88 -2.64 -2.66
N LYS A 8 -3.33 -3.65 -3.42
CA LYS A 8 -3.30 -5.05 -3.00
C LYS A 8 -1.97 -5.68 -3.39
N THR A 9 -1.28 -6.31 -2.44
CA THR A 9 -0.01 -7.01 -2.67
C THR A 9 0.10 -8.25 -1.78
N SER A 10 1.11 -9.09 -2.02
CA SER A 10 1.47 -10.19 -1.10
C SER A 10 2.46 -9.71 -0.06
N GLU A 11 2.60 -10.46 1.03
CA GLU A 11 3.60 -10.23 2.08
C GLU A 11 5.02 -10.16 1.51
N ARG A 12 5.34 -11.01 0.53
CA ARG A 12 6.66 -11.05 -0.13
C ARG A 12 6.98 -9.79 -0.94
N ASN A 13 5.94 -9.13 -1.47
CA ASN A 13 6.10 -7.96 -2.33
C ASN A 13 5.82 -6.64 -1.61
N ALA A 14 5.40 -6.70 -0.35
CA ALA A 14 4.93 -5.52 0.40
C ALA A 14 6.02 -4.46 0.52
N GLU A 15 7.21 -4.84 0.94
CA GLU A 15 8.35 -3.92 1.10
C GLU A 15 8.71 -3.24 -0.22
N LYS A 16 8.79 -4.01 -1.32
CA LYS A 16 9.07 -3.45 -2.65
C LYS A 16 8.01 -2.42 -3.06
N VAL A 17 6.72 -2.74 -2.88
CA VAL A 17 5.62 -1.83 -3.22
C VAL A 17 5.67 -0.56 -2.37
N MET A 18 5.91 -0.68 -1.05
CA MET A 18 6.05 0.48 -0.17
C MET A 18 7.22 1.37 -0.58
N ASN A 19 8.38 0.78 -0.90
CA ASN A 19 9.56 1.51 -1.34
C ASN A 19 9.37 2.20 -2.70
N ASP A 20 8.69 1.54 -3.65
CA ASP A 20 8.41 2.14 -4.95
C ASP A 20 7.40 3.31 -4.81
N MET A 21 6.39 3.16 -3.96
CA MET A 21 5.44 4.24 -3.63
C MET A 21 6.12 5.41 -2.90
N ALA A 22 7.05 5.13 -1.98
CA ALA A 22 7.81 6.17 -1.28
C ALA A 22 8.66 7.02 -2.23
N LYS A 23 9.24 6.43 -3.29
CA LYS A 23 9.97 7.19 -4.33
C LYS A 23 9.08 8.17 -5.09
N GLU A 24 7.78 7.88 -5.17
CA GLU A 24 6.76 8.72 -5.80
C GLU A 24 6.12 9.73 -4.83
N GLY A 25 6.62 9.81 -3.59
CA GLY A 25 6.15 10.72 -2.55
C GLY A 25 4.91 10.25 -1.79
N TRP A 26 4.57 8.96 -1.89
CA TRP A 26 3.45 8.40 -1.14
C TRP A 26 3.88 7.89 0.24
N GLU A 27 3.02 8.14 1.23
CA GLU A 27 3.19 7.68 2.61
C GLU A 27 2.19 6.57 2.94
N VAL A 28 2.63 5.56 3.70
CA VAL A 28 1.74 4.49 4.17
C VAL A 28 0.86 5.01 5.30
N VAL A 29 -0.45 4.87 5.13
CA VAL A 29 -1.45 5.23 6.15
C VAL A 29 -1.90 4.00 6.92
N THR A 30 -2.22 2.92 6.22
CA THR A 30 -2.70 1.69 6.83
C THR A 30 -2.20 0.47 6.06
N VAL A 31 -2.02 -0.64 6.78
CA VAL A 31 -1.83 -1.97 6.20
C VAL A 31 -2.85 -2.88 6.85
N THR A 32 -3.72 -3.48 6.05
CA THR A 32 -4.68 -4.49 6.53
C THR A 32 -4.53 -5.79 5.77
N TYR A 33 -4.88 -6.91 6.40
CA TYR A 33 -4.87 -8.21 5.74
C TYR A 33 -6.24 -8.46 5.11
N TRP A 34 -6.23 -9.05 3.92
CA TRP A 34 -7.41 -9.55 3.25
C TRP A 34 -7.22 -11.01 2.89
N SER A 35 -8.10 -11.86 3.41
CA SER A 35 -8.08 -13.31 3.24
C SER A 35 -9.46 -13.75 2.75
N TYR A 36 -9.54 -14.17 1.48
CA TYR A 36 -10.74 -14.81 0.92
C TYR A 36 -10.41 -16.17 0.29
N TRP A 37 -9.37 -16.23 -0.55
CA TRP A 37 -8.81 -17.48 -1.09
C TRP A 37 -7.30 -17.64 -0.81
N TRP A 38 -6.58 -16.52 -0.68
CA TRP A 38 -5.19 -16.46 -0.24
C TRP A 38 -5.01 -15.19 0.61
N VAL A 39 -4.03 -15.21 1.51
CA VAL A 39 -3.66 -14.06 2.33
C VAL A 39 -3.01 -13.01 1.43
N SER A 40 -3.48 -11.77 1.53
CA SER A 40 -2.94 -10.61 0.84
C SER A 40 -2.98 -9.39 1.76
N LEU A 41 -2.15 -8.40 1.47
CA LEU A 41 -2.13 -7.12 2.16
C LEU A 41 -2.82 -6.07 1.29
N LEU A 42 -3.67 -5.26 1.91
CA LEU A 42 -4.18 -4.01 1.36
C LEU A 42 -3.44 -2.88 2.06
N ILE A 43 -2.64 -2.14 1.29
CA ILE A 43 -1.87 -1.01 1.79
C ILE A 43 -2.53 0.26 1.30
N THR A 44 -2.93 1.12 2.23
CA THR A 44 -3.46 2.46 1.94
C THR A 44 -2.31 3.45 1.97
N PHE A 45 -2.20 4.26 0.92
CA PHE A 45 -1.23 5.33 0.79
C PHE A 45 -1.92 6.69 0.73
N CYS A 46 -1.23 7.73 1.19
CA CYS A 46 -1.61 9.12 0.94
C CYS A 46 -0.45 9.95 0.40
N ARG A 47 -0.76 11.02 -0.32
CA ARG A 47 0.21 12.02 -0.78
C ARG A 47 -0.43 13.41 -0.78
N GLU A 48 0.35 14.45 -0.53
CA GLU A 48 -0.09 15.83 -0.78
C GLU A 48 -0.11 16.11 -2.29
N ALA A 49 -1.27 16.50 -2.81
CA ALA A 49 -1.44 17.02 -4.17
C ALA A 49 -1.31 18.53 -4.22
#